data_AF-A0A3D2BNJ8-F1
#
_entry.id   AF-A0A3D2BNJ8-F1
#
_cell.length_a   1.000
_cell.length_b   1.000
_cell.length_c   1.000
_cell.angle_alpha   90.00
_cell.angle_beta   90.00
_cell.angle_gamma   90.00
#
_symmetry.space_group_name_H-M   'P 1'
#
loop_
_entity.id
_entity.type
_entity.pdbx_description
1 polymer ?
#
loop_
_entity_poly.entity_id
_entity_poly.type
_entity_poly.pdbx_seq_one_letter_code
_entity_poly.pdbx_strand_id
1 'polypeptide(L)'
;MDIILVQDSIKLSDKVLDAFPTRALKLTPLRGDGGLFRTLFLVITMLVMTLFSAYQIPNILYDYKISENAVPVDANIKGSCRSQLLIITNCSVDLSYKGNQVSRNFTFLDLGSKDVLVEPVADANDMSKMTVDVAIDNMWLRLISTIIFVGLFGFSVFFFIYRQILTSKVKKALLSVGEKPLKLAAIPAKVVSSNKQFIATYKINLSGKTISVAYSGNKKTPPMVIEVNGKTYVLVVYSPQQNIPYALDVPLARIQATAEEKQRFHEALIEEGLL
;
A
#
# COMPACT_ATOMS: atom_id res chain seq x y z
N MET A 1 16.28 9.16 -37.16
CA MET A 1 16.28 7.90 -36.40
C MET A 1 15.16 8.00 -35.39
N ASP A 2 14.00 7.47 -35.78
CA ASP A 2 12.75 7.64 -35.04
C ASP A 2 12.78 6.81 -33.77
N ILE A 3 12.64 7.50 -32.65
CA ILE A 3 12.62 6.87 -31.34
C ILE A 3 11.19 6.40 -31.11
N ILE A 4 10.99 5.09 -31.24
CA ILE A 4 9.72 4.41 -31.05
C ILE A 4 9.28 4.61 -29.59
N LEU A 5 8.20 5.39 -29.41
CA LEU A 5 7.41 5.36 -28.18
C LEU A 5 6.95 3.92 -27.98
N VAL A 6 7.41 3.28 -26.91
CA VAL A 6 6.88 1.98 -26.54
C VAL A 6 5.47 2.21 -26.01
N GLN A 7 4.49 1.67 -26.75
CA GLN A 7 3.05 1.50 -26.48
C GLN A 7 2.12 2.48 -27.17
N ASP A 8 1.27 1.95 -28.06
CA ASP A 8 -0.08 2.39 -28.50
C ASP A 8 -0.41 3.87 -28.34
N SER A 9 0.57 4.73 -28.58
CA SER A 9 0.44 6.17 -28.39
C SER A 9 -0.27 6.69 -29.61
N ILE A 10 -1.37 7.42 -29.40
CA ILE A 10 -2.05 8.06 -30.51
C ILE A 10 -1.24 9.28 -30.94
N LYS A 11 -1.12 9.48 -32.25
CA LYS A 11 -0.52 10.69 -32.81
C LYS A 11 -1.53 11.82 -32.64
N LEU A 12 -1.14 12.86 -31.89
CA LEU A 12 -1.92 14.10 -31.77
C LEU A 12 -1.87 14.87 -33.09
N SER A 13 -2.89 15.68 -33.38
CA SER A 13 -2.90 16.53 -34.57
C SER A 13 -1.80 17.59 -34.50
N ASP A 14 -1.31 18.02 -35.67
CA ASP A 14 -0.22 19.00 -35.76
C ASP A 14 -0.63 20.32 -35.07
N LYS A 15 -1.91 20.68 -35.09
CA LYS A 15 -2.47 21.83 -34.38
C LYS A 15 -2.26 21.77 -32.86
N VAL A 16 -2.48 20.61 -32.23
CA VAL A 16 -2.25 20.41 -30.79
C VAL A 16 -0.75 20.41 -30.47
N LEU A 17 0.06 19.85 -31.36
CA LEU A 17 1.52 19.84 -31.21
C LEU A 17 2.12 21.25 -31.33
N ASP A 18 1.63 22.06 -32.27
CA ASP A 18 2.08 23.45 -32.49
C ASP A 18 1.59 24.40 -31.39
N ALA A 19 0.43 24.11 -30.79
CA ALA A 19 -0.08 24.84 -29.64
C ALA A 19 0.68 24.54 -28.34
N PHE A 20 1.43 23.43 -28.29
CA PHE A 20 2.20 23.03 -27.12
C PHE A 20 3.49 23.87 -26.99
N PRO A 21 3.94 24.24 -25.77
CA PRO A 21 5.15 25.03 -25.57
C PRO A 21 6.39 24.41 -26.23
N THR A 22 7.06 25.18 -27.08
CA THR A 22 8.26 24.76 -27.82
C THR A 22 9.57 25.09 -27.10
N ARG A 23 9.52 25.93 -26.06
CA ARG A 23 10.69 26.28 -25.23
C ARG A 23 11.18 25.09 -24.43
N ALA A 24 12.41 25.19 -23.91
CA ALA A 24 12.90 24.22 -22.94
C ALA A 24 12.03 24.24 -21.68
N LEU A 25 11.48 23.09 -21.31
CA LEU A 25 10.55 22.96 -20.19
C LEU A 25 11.28 22.39 -18.97
N LYS A 26 10.98 22.96 -17.79
CA LYS A 26 11.48 22.49 -16.50
C LYS A 26 10.37 21.76 -15.75
N LEU A 27 10.55 20.45 -15.58
CA LEU A 27 9.61 19.61 -14.87
C LEU A 27 9.64 19.86 -13.35
N THR A 28 8.47 20.05 -12.76
CA THR A 28 8.31 20.19 -11.31
C THR A 28 7.47 19.05 -10.74
N PRO A 29 7.84 18.51 -9.56
CA PRO A 29 7.02 17.52 -8.88
C PRO A 29 5.80 18.19 -8.22
N LEU A 30 4.61 17.62 -8.38
CA LEU A 30 3.40 18.12 -7.71
C LEU A 30 3.15 17.45 -6.36
N ARG A 31 2.37 18.14 -5.52
CA ARG A 31 1.91 17.70 -4.20
C ARG A 31 0.86 16.58 -4.34
N GLY A 32 1.33 15.39 -4.69
CA GLY A 32 0.47 14.23 -5.00
C GLY A 32 1.23 12.97 -5.42
N ASP A 33 2.50 13.08 -5.81
CA ASP A 33 3.35 11.97 -6.33
C ASP A 33 3.86 10.97 -5.27
N GLY A 34 3.06 10.70 -4.23
CA GLY A 34 3.43 9.79 -3.15
C GLY A 34 4.38 10.43 -2.14
N GLY A 35 3.81 11.18 -1.21
CA GLY A 35 4.58 11.85 -0.15
C GLY A 35 5.35 10.83 0.71
N LEU A 36 6.65 11.03 0.84
CA LEU A 36 7.56 10.22 1.66
C LEU A 36 6.99 9.98 3.06
N PHE A 37 6.41 11.01 3.68
CA PHE A 37 5.79 10.94 5.01
C PHE A 37 4.61 9.97 5.07
N ARG A 38 3.77 9.91 4.04
CA ARG A 38 2.63 8.97 4.01
C ARG A 38 3.13 7.54 3.93
N THR A 39 4.08 7.27 3.05
CA THR A 39 4.69 5.94 2.92
C THR A 39 5.41 5.54 4.22
N LEU A 40 6.17 6.46 4.82
CA LEU A 40 6.87 6.22 6.08
C LEU A 40 5.90 5.87 7.21
N PHE A 41 4.82 6.63 7.36
CA PHE A 41 3.79 6.35 8.34
C PHE A 41 3.15 4.96 8.15
N LEU A 42 2.82 4.60 6.90
CA LEU A 42 2.27 3.28 6.58
C LEU A 42 3.27 2.15 6.89
N VAL A 43 4.55 2.32 6.53
CA VAL A 43 5.61 1.34 6.81
C VAL A 43 5.77 1.14 8.31
N ILE A 44 5.86 2.21 9.09
CA ILE A 44 5.99 2.14 10.55
C ILE A 44 4.77 1.42 11.15
N THR A 45 3.57 1.79 10.73
CA THR A 45 2.33 1.18 11.23
C THR A 45 2.29 -0.32 10.95
N MET A 46 2.60 -0.73 9.71
CA MET A 46 2.63 -2.15 9.34
C MET A 46 3.74 -2.93 10.06
N LEU A 47 4.90 -2.30 10.31
CA LEU A 47 6.00 -2.90 11.05
C LEU A 47 5.62 -3.13 12.51
N VAL A 48 5.00 -2.14 13.17
CA VAL A 48 4.48 -2.29 14.54
C VAL A 48 3.46 -3.43 14.61
N MET A 49 2.52 -3.50 13.65
CA MET A 49 1.52 -4.59 13.60
C MET A 49 2.17 -5.97 13.38
N THR A 50 3.23 -6.04 12.56
CA THR A 50 4.00 -7.26 12.34
C THR A 50 4.67 -7.73 13.63
N LEU A 51 5.36 -6.81 14.33
CA LEU A 51 6.03 -7.10 15.61
C LEU A 51 5.03 -7.49 16.69
N PHE A 52 3.91 -6.79 16.79
CA PHE A 52 2.83 -7.11 17.72
C PHE A 52 2.26 -8.52 17.47
N SER A 53 2.07 -8.90 16.21
CA SER A 53 1.61 -10.25 15.86
C SER A 53 2.67 -11.29 16.22
N ALA A 54 3.94 -11.06 15.85
CA ALA A 54 5.03 -11.98 16.14
C ALA A 54 5.30 -12.16 17.65
N TYR A 55 5.03 -11.13 18.46
CA TYR A 55 5.16 -11.19 19.92
C TYR A 55 4.25 -12.23 20.58
N GLN A 56 3.19 -12.70 19.89
CA GLN A 56 2.30 -13.74 20.40
C GLN A 56 2.88 -15.15 20.27
N ILE A 57 3.85 -15.36 19.38
CA ILE A 57 4.43 -16.68 19.06
C ILE A 57 4.98 -17.40 20.29
N PRO A 58 5.77 -16.77 21.19
CA PRO A 58 6.29 -17.45 22.37
C PRO A 58 5.19 -17.97 23.30
N ASN A 59 4.08 -17.25 23.44
CA ASN A 59 2.94 -17.70 24.25
C ASN A 59 2.26 -18.92 23.62
N ILE A 60 2.12 -18.94 22.30
CA ILE A 60 1.56 -20.08 21.56
C ILE A 60 2.48 -21.31 21.68
N LEU A 61 3.80 -21.12 21.56
CA LEU A 61 4.78 -22.20 21.75
C LEU A 61 4.81 -22.73 23.19
N TYR A 62 4.56 -21.87 24.17
CA TYR A 62 4.42 -22.28 25.57
C TYR A 62 3.18 -23.18 25.75
N ASP A 63 2.04 -22.78 25.18
CA ASP A 63 0.81 -23.57 25.22
C ASP A 63 0.98 -24.91 24.47
N TYR A 64 1.73 -24.92 23.36
CA TYR A 64 2.11 -26.13 22.61
C TYR A 64 2.93 -27.12 23.45
N LYS A 65 3.90 -26.65 24.23
CA LYS A 65 4.70 -27.53 25.08
C LYS A 65 3.88 -28.19 26.19
N ILE A 66 2.91 -27.45 26.76
CA ILE A 66 2.03 -28.01 27.77
C ILE A 66 1.08 -29.05 27.15
N SER A 67 0.60 -28.82 25.93
CA SER A 67 -0.37 -29.72 25.29
C SER A 67 0.19 -31.13 25.02
N GLU A 68 1.51 -31.29 24.92
CA GLU A 68 2.15 -32.61 24.74
C GLU A 68 1.95 -33.55 25.95
N ASN A 69 1.87 -33.01 27.17
CA ASN A 69 1.71 -33.78 28.42
C ASN A 69 0.69 -33.11 29.36
N ALA A 70 -0.38 -32.60 28.78
CA ALA A 70 -1.42 -31.86 29.50
C ALA A 70 -2.17 -32.75 30.48
N VAL A 71 -2.20 -32.34 31.76
CA VAL A 71 -3.02 -32.97 32.81
C VAL A 71 -3.90 -31.94 33.49
N PRO A 72 -5.20 -32.22 33.69
CA PRO A 72 -6.09 -31.31 34.41
C PRO A 72 -5.65 -31.20 35.88
N VAL A 73 -5.73 -29.99 36.42
CA VAL A 73 -5.35 -29.71 37.83
C VAL A 73 -6.41 -28.84 38.48
N ASP A 74 -6.63 -29.03 39.79
CA ASP A 74 -7.51 -28.17 40.57
C ASP A 74 -6.76 -26.91 41.03
N ALA A 75 -6.44 -26.03 40.08
CA ALA A 75 -5.74 -24.77 40.32
C ALA A 75 -6.74 -23.63 40.61
N ASN A 76 -6.35 -22.70 41.48
CA ASN A 76 -7.12 -21.47 41.67
C ASN A 76 -6.96 -20.56 40.44
N ILE A 77 -8.09 -20.19 39.82
CA ILE A 77 -8.14 -19.33 38.63
C ILE A 77 -8.72 -17.98 39.01
N LYS A 78 -8.02 -16.91 38.63
CA LYS A 78 -8.58 -15.55 38.58
C LYS A 78 -8.35 -15.01 37.19
N GLY A 79 -9.38 -14.49 36.53
CA GLY A 79 -9.19 -13.97 35.20
C GLY A 79 -10.36 -13.15 34.67
N SER A 80 -10.12 -12.49 33.56
CA SER A 80 -11.15 -11.76 32.83
C SER A 80 -10.92 -11.90 31.33
N CYS A 81 -12.02 -12.07 30.60
CA CYS A 81 -12.02 -12.08 29.14
C CYS A 81 -12.77 -10.86 28.62
N ARG A 82 -12.23 -10.23 27.59
CA ARG A 82 -12.82 -9.06 26.93
C ARG A 82 -12.87 -9.30 25.43
N SER A 83 -14.08 -9.40 24.91
CA SER A 83 -14.32 -9.47 23.48
C SER A 83 -14.26 -8.07 22.84
N GLN A 84 -13.58 -7.99 21.70
CA GLN A 84 -13.44 -6.81 20.87
C GLN A 84 -13.86 -7.17 19.43
N LEU A 85 -14.50 -6.23 18.74
CA LEU A 85 -14.90 -6.39 17.33
C LEU A 85 -15.78 -7.63 17.03
N LEU A 86 -16.50 -8.15 18.02
CA LEU A 86 -17.41 -9.32 17.95
C LEU A 86 -16.77 -10.67 17.54
N ILE A 87 -15.47 -10.70 17.24
CA ILE A 87 -14.76 -11.91 16.77
C ILE A 87 -13.45 -12.18 17.49
N ILE A 88 -12.91 -11.24 18.28
CA ILE A 88 -11.62 -11.39 18.98
C ILE A 88 -11.88 -11.36 20.47
N THR A 89 -11.50 -12.40 21.20
CA THR A 89 -11.58 -12.45 22.67
C THR A 89 -10.18 -12.46 23.26
N ASN A 90 -9.88 -11.46 24.08
CA ASN A 90 -8.64 -11.37 24.84
C ASN A 90 -8.89 -11.82 26.27
N CYS A 91 -8.16 -12.82 26.75
CA CYS A 91 -8.26 -13.31 28.11
C CYS A 91 -6.94 -13.08 28.86
N SER A 92 -7.07 -12.68 30.12
CA SER A 92 -5.98 -12.59 31.09
C SER A 92 -6.36 -13.47 32.27
N VAL A 93 -5.52 -14.45 32.58
CA VAL A 93 -5.75 -15.44 33.64
C VAL A 93 -4.51 -15.58 34.51
N ASP A 94 -4.72 -15.61 35.81
CA ASP A 94 -3.73 -15.90 36.83
C ASP A 94 -4.08 -17.25 37.45
N LEU A 95 -3.13 -18.19 37.37
CA LEU A 95 -3.26 -19.55 37.83
C LEU A 95 -2.36 -19.75 39.05
N SER A 96 -2.90 -20.33 40.12
CA SER A 96 -2.14 -20.67 41.33
C SER A 96 -2.36 -22.13 41.74
N TYR A 97 -1.29 -22.91 41.81
CA TYR A 97 -1.35 -24.34 42.18
C TYR A 97 -0.09 -24.77 42.92
N LYS A 98 -0.25 -25.42 44.08
CA LYS A 98 0.85 -25.98 44.90
C LYS A 98 2.05 -25.02 45.12
N GLY A 99 1.77 -23.73 45.32
CA GLY A 99 2.80 -22.69 45.54
C GLY A 99 3.37 -22.06 44.26
N ASN A 100 3.06 -22.60 43.08
CA ASN A 100 3.41 -22.00 41.79
C ASN A 100 2.33 -21.00 41.36
N GLN A 101 2.77 -19.88 40.77
CA GLN A 101 1.88 -18.86 40.21
C GLN A 101 2.30 -18.55 38.78
N VAL A 102 1.34 -18.55 37.85
CA VAL A 102 1.57 -18.25 36.43
C VAL A 102 0.50 -17.28 35.95
N SER A 103 0.93 -16.16 35.36
CA SER A 103 0.03 -15.24 34.66
C SER A 103 0.12 -15.48 33.16
N ARG A 104 -1.04 -15.63 32.50
CA ARG A 104 -1.16 -15.93 31.08
C ARG A 104 -2.10 -14.94 30.41
N ASN A 105 -1.66 -14.44 29.27
CA ASN A 105 -2.48 -13.64 28.37
C ASN A 105 -2.56 -14.35 27.03
N PHE A 106 -3.78 -14.58 26.56
CA PHE A 106 -4.02 -15.20 25.27
C PHE A 106 -5.21 -14.56 24.58
N THR A 107 -5.15 -14.56 23.25
CA THR A 107 -6.16 -14.00 22.37
C THR A 107 -6.58 -15.10 21.42
N PHE A 108 -7.89 -15.27 21.21
CA PHE A 108 -8.42 -16.22 20.23
C PHE A 108 -9.62 -15.62 19.49
N LEU A 109 -10.02 -16.27 18.41
CA LEU A 109 -11.17 -15.87 17.64
C LEU A 109 -12.40 -16.63 18.15
N ASP A 110 -13.43 -15.89 18.58
CA ASP A 110 -14.68 -16.46 19.07
C ASP A 110 -15.88 -15.61 18.64
N LEU A 111 -16.97 -16.27 18.26
CA LEU A 111 -18.22 -15.66 17.82
C LEU A 111 -19.12 -15.38 19.04
N GLY A 112 -18.64 -14.53 19.94
CA GLY A 112 -19.47 -13.84 20.93
C GLY A 112 -20.14 -14.70 22.01
N SER A 113 -19.41 -15.63 22.64
CA SER A 113 -19.87 -16.23 23.89
C SER A 113 -19.75 -15.23 25.06
N LYS A 114 -20.78 -15.17 25.93
CA LYS A 114 -20.79 -14.27 27.10
C LYS A 114 -19.93 -14.79 28.25
N ASP A 115 -19.83 -16.12 28.36
CA ASP A 115 -19.09 -16.82 29.39
C ASP A 115 -18.23 -17.90 28.73
N VAL A 116 -16.93 -17.85 28.99
CA VAL A 116 -15.95 -18.84 28.51
C VAL A 116 -15.65 -19.78 29.67
N LEU A 117 -16.09 -21.03 29.57
CA LEU A 117 -15.72 -22.08 30.51
C LEU A 117 -14.25 -22.42 30.30
N VAL A 118 -13.48 -22.48 31.38
CA VAL A 118 -12.05 -22.78 31.36
C VAL A 118 -11.72 -23.81 32.43
N GLU A 119 -10.90 -24.79 32.07
CA GLU A 119 -10.31 -25.77 32.96
C GLU A 119 -8.78 -25.55 33.01
N PRO A 120 -8.18 -25.41 34.21
CA PRO A 120 -6.74 -25.26 34.32
C PRO A 120 -6.00 -26.58 34.09
N VAL A 121 -4.94 -26.48 33.31
CA VAL A 121 -4.13 -27.62 32.87
C VAL A 121 -2.66 -27.34 33.16
N ALA A 122 -1.94 -28.34 33.65
CA ALA A 122 -0.50 -28.28 33.89
C ALA A 122 0.27 -29.27 33.00
N ASP A 123 1.57 -29.05 32.83
CA ASP A 123 2.48 -30.04 32.24
C ASP A 123 2.78 -31.13 33.28
N ALA A 124 2.50 -32.40 32.95
CA ALA A 124 2.74 -33.53 33.83
C ALA A 124 4.21 -33.66 34.28
N ASN A 125 5.14 -33.22 33.43
CA ASN A 125 6.58 -33.28 33.70
C ASN A 125 7.07 -32.07 34.50
N ASP A 126 6.31 -30.97 34.53
CA ASP A 126 6.68 -29.72 35.19
C ASP A 126 5.44 -28.94 35.64
N MET A 127 5.01 -29.22 36.87
CA MET A 127 3.84 -28.60 37.51
C MET A 127 3.98 -27.08 37.77
N SER A 128 5.13 -26.48 37.46
CA SER A 128 5.28 -25.02 37.46
C SER A 128 4.74 -24.36 36.19
N LYS A 129 4.54 -25.14 35.11
CA LYS A 129 3.96 -24.67 33.85
C LYS A 129 2.47 -24.98 33.80
N MET A 130 1.67 -23.94 33.61
CA MET A 130 0.22 -24.04 33.62
C MET A 130 -0.40 -23.13 32.57
N THR A 131 -1.51 -23.57 32.02
CA THR A 131 -2.36 -22.82 31.09
C THR A 131 -3.81 -23.26 31.29
N VAL A 132 -4.71 -22.84 30.38
CA VAL A 132 -6.11 -23.28 30.37
C VAL A 132 -6.40 -24.07 29.10
N ASP A 133 -7.31 -25.03 29.20
CA ASP A 133 -7.84 -25.84 28.09
C ASP A 133 -8.20 -25.01 26.85
N VAL A 134 -8.93 -23.91 27.01
CA VAL A 134 -9.36 -23.02 25.91
C VAL A 134 -8.16 -22.44 25.16
N ALA A 135 -7.03 -22.19 25.85
CA ALA A 135 -5.83 -21.68 25.22
C ALA A 135 -5.13 -22.75 24.36
N ILE A 136 -5.19 -24.03 24.79
CA ILE A 136 -4.69 -25.20 24.06
C ILE A 136 -5.60 -25.51 22.86
N ASP A 137 -6.91 -25.56 23.06
CA ASP A 137 -7.88 -25.87 22.01
C ASP A 137 -7.80 -24.89 20.84
N ASN A 138 -7.60 -23.60 21.15
CA ASN A 138 -7.47 -22.55 20.15
C ASN A 138 -6.02 -22.33 19.67
N MET A 139 -5.06 -23.10 20.13
CA MET A 139 -3.63 -22.90 19.83
C MET A 139 -3.35 -22.90 18.33
N TRP A 140 -3.92 -23.85 17.58
CA TRP A 140 -3.70 -23.93 16.13
C TRP A 140 -4.32 -22.74 15.39
N LEU A 141 -5.53 -22.33 15.78
CA LEU A 141 -6.19 -21.17 15.19
C LEU A 141 -5.36 -19.90 15.44
N ARG A 142 -4.85 -19.74 16.67
CA ARG A 142 -3.94 -18.65 17.07
C ARG A 142 -2.64 -18.66 16.29
N LEU A 143 -2.04 -19.84 16.09
CA LEU A 143 -0.79 -19.99 15.33
C LEU A 143 -1.00 -19.60 13.86
N ILE A 144 -2.03 -20.16 13.23
CA ILE A 144 -2.36 -19.88 11.82
C ILE A 144 -2.67 -18.40 11.63
N SER A 145 -3.51 -17.80 12.48
CA SER A 145 -3.82 -16.37 12.38
C SER A 145 -2.58 -15.50 12.57
N THR A 146 -1.69 -15.86 13.50
CA THR A 146 -0.43 -15.15 13.74
C THR A 146 0.47 -15.20 12.51
N ILE A 147 0.66 -16.38 11.91
CA ILE A 147 1.47 -16.56 10.70
C ILE A 147 0.90 -15.75 9.54
N ILE A 148 -0.43 -15.79 9.34
CA ILE A 148 -1.10 -15.02 8.29
C ILE A 148 -0.88 -13.52 8.48
N PHE A 149 -1.07 -12.99 9.70
CA PHE A 149 -0.90 -11.56 9.97
C PHE A 149 0.56 -11.12 9.85
N VAL A 150 1.52 -11.88 10.37
CA VAL A 150 2.95 -11.60 10.20
C VAL A 150 3.32 -11.60 8.71
N GLY A 151 2.88 -12.59 7.96
CA GLY A 151 3.11 -12.68 6.52
C GLY A 151 2.49 -11.50 5.75
N LEU A 152 1.21 -11.19 6.02
CA LEU A 152 0.47 -10.10 5.37
C LEU A 152 1.10 -8.73 5.64
N PHE A 153 1.36 -8.40 6.90
CA PHE A 153 1.92 -7.11 7.29
C PHE A 153 3.39 -6.99 6.88
N GLY A 154 4.18 -8.06 7.05
CA GLY A 154 5.57 -8.10 6.60
C GLY A 154 5.70 -7.95 5.07
N PHE A 155 4.86 -8.65 4.31
CA PHE A 155 4.80 -8.49 2.85
C PHE A 155 4.39 -7.06 2.46
N SER A 156 3.43 -6.46 3.16
CA SER A 156 2.99 -5.09 2.91
C SER A 156 4.12 -4.08 3.14
N VAL A 157 4.92 -4.24 4.20
CA VAL A 157 6.12 -3.42 4.45
C VAL A 157 7.09 -3.52 3.28
N PHE A 158 7.45 -4.74 2.88
CA PHE A 158 8.35 -4.97 1.75
C PHE A 158 7.81 -4.33 0.47
N PHE A 159 6.53 -4.53 0.17
CA PHE A 159 5.87 -4.00 -1.01
C PHE A 159 5.87 -2.46 -1.04
N PHE A 160 5.55 -1.80 0.08
CA PHE A 160 5.56 -0.34 0.16
C PHE A 160 6.96 0.24 -0.01
N ILE A 161 7.98 -0.36 0.62
CA ILE A 161 9.38 0.05 0.45
C ILE A 161 9.80 -0.12 -1.02
N TYR A 162 9.52 -1.28 -1.61
CA TYR A 162 9.84 -1.55 -3.01
C TYR A 162 9.20 -0.54 -3.97
N ARG A 163 7.89 -0.27 -3.80
CA ARG A 163 7.16 0.72 -4.61
C ARG A 163 7.69 2.13 -4.41
N GLN A 164 8.09 2.50 -3.19
CA GLN A 164 8.69 3.81 -2.90
C GLN A 164 10.05 3.97 -3.58
N ILE A 165 10.90 2.95 -3.55
CA ILE A 165 12.21 2.96 -4.24
C ILE A 165 11.99 3.11 -5.74
N LEU A 166 11.07 2.33 -6.33
CA LEU A 166 10.76 2.42 -7.76
C LEU A 166 10.26 3.81 -8.14
N THR A 167 9.30 4.35 -7.38
CA THR A 167 8.74 5.69 -7.61
C THR A 167 9.81 6.77 -7.46
N SER A 168 10.71 6.64 -6.48
CA SER A 168 11.84 7.56 -6.28
C SER A 168 12.84 7.51 -7.43
N LYS A 169 13.18 6.31 -7.94
CA LYS A 169 14.05 6.15 -9.12
C LYS A 169 13.43 6.79 -10.36
N VAL A 170 12.16 6.50 -10.62
CA VAL A 170 11.40 7.08 -11.75
C VAL A 170 11.34 8.61 -11.60
N LYS A 171 10.99 9.12 -10.41
CA LYS A 171 10.97 10.57 -10.13
C LYS A 171 12.33 11.22 -10.31
N LYS A 172 13.41 10.61 -9.82
CA LYS A 172 14.78 11.14 -9.99
C LYS A 172 15.19 11.18 -11.46
N ALA A 173 14.92 10.11 -12.22
CA ALA A 173 15.17 10.09 -13.66
C ALA A 173 14.36 11.19 -14.37
N LEU A 174 13.06 11.31 -14.06
CA LEU A 174 12.17 12.34 -14.62
C LEU A 174 12.64 13.76 -14.32
N LEU A 175 13.07 14.05 -13.09
CA LEU A 175 13.54 15.39 -12.70
C LEU A 175 14.97 15.67 -13.18
N SER A 176 15.78 14.63 -13.48
CA SER A 176 17.13 14.80 -14.04
C SER A 176 17.13 15.33 -15.47
N VAL A 177 15.97 15.35 -16.14
CA VAL A 177 15.84 15.84 -17.52
C VAL A 177 16.19 17.33 -17.63
N GLY A 178 16.06 18.12 -16.55
CA GLY A 178 16.41 19.54 -16.54
C GLY A 178 15.54 20.37 -17.50
N GLU A 179 16.10 21.43 -18.07
CA GLU A 179 15.49 22.22 -19.14
C GLU A 179 15.85 21.60 -20.49
N LYS A 180 14.91 20.86 -21.10
CA LYS A 180 15.08 20.25 -22.42
C LYS A 180 13.83 20.42 -23.28
N PRO A 181 13.96 20.34 -24.62
CA PRO A 181 12.81 20.28 -25.51
C PRO A 181 12.08 18.94 -25.28
N LEU A 182 10.97 18.99 -24.56
CA LEU A 182 10.12 17.83 -24.31
C LEU A 182 9.13 17.68 -25.45
N LYS A 183 8.79 16.44 -25.80
CA LYS A 183 7.75 16.14 -26.79
C LYS A 183 6.46 15.73 -26.09
N LEU A 184 5.33 16.21 -26.63
CA LEU A 184 4.00 15.83 -26.19
C LEU A 184 3.59 14.49 -26.85
N ALA A 185 2.97 13.62 -26.08
CA ALA A 185 2.34 12.39 -26.56
C ALA A 185 1.10 12.05 -25.72
N ALA A 186 0.26 11.17 -26.24
CA ALA A 186 -0.89 10.61 -25.55
C ALA A 186 -0.71 9.11 -25.39
N ILE A 187 -0.71 8.60 -24.15
CA ILE A 187 -0.52 7.17 -23.86
C ILE A 187 -1.75 6.58 -23.18
N PRO A 188 -2.10 5.31 -23.47
CA PRO A 188 -3.27 4.67 -22.88
C PRO A 188 -3.10 4.59 -21.36
N ALA A 189 -4.14 4.99 -20.63
CA ALA A 189 -4.11 5.00 -19.18
C ALA A 189 -5.44 4.54 -18.58
N LYS A 190 -5.36 3.80 -17.48
CA LYS A 190 -6.50 3.52 -16.63
C LYS A 190 -6.66 4.66 -15.64
N VAL A 191 -7.76 5.41 -15.76
CA VAL A 191 -8.06 6.53 -14.88
C VAL A 191 -9.11 6.09 -13.85
N VAL A 192 -8.79 6.31 -12.58
CA VAL A 192 -9.72 6.10 -11.46
C VAL A 192 -9.93 7.44 -10.79
N SER A 193 -11.19 7.87 -10.76
CA SER A 193 -11.60 9.08 -10.06
C SER A 193 -12.28 8.71 -8.75
N SER A 194 -11.83 9.33 -7.66
CA SER A 194 -12.49 9.33 -6.37
C SER A 194 -12.73 10.78 -5.94
N ASN A 195 -13.72 11.04 -5.09
CA ASN A 195 -14.19 12.38 -4.71
C ASN A 195 -13.10 13.41 -4.34
N LYS A 196 -11.90 12.97 -3.95
CA LYS A 196 -10.77 13.83 -3.59
C LYS A 196 -9.48 13.57 -4.40
N GLN A 197 -9.43 12.53 -5.23
CA GLN A 197 -8.17 12.07 -5.84
C GLN A 197 -8.42 11.46 -7.22
N PHE A 198 -7.57 11.84 -8.18
CA PHE A 198 -7.56 11.30 -9.53
C PHE A 198 -6.28 10.52 -9.73
N ILE A 199 -6.39 9.26 -10.13
CA ILE A 199 -5.24 8.38 -10.35
C ILE A 199 -5.24 7.92 -11.80
N ALA A 200 -4.22 8.30 -12.56
CA ALA A 200 -4.01 7.81 -13.92
C ALA A 200 -2.85 6.81 -13.90
N THR A 201 -3.13 5.55 -14.22
CA THR A 201 -2.13 4.48 -14.26
C THR A 201 -1.81 4.15 -15.72
N TYR A 202 -0.54 4.28 -16.07
CA TYR A 202 -0.03 4.01 -17.42
C TYR A 202 1.20 3.11 -17.34
N LYS A 203 1.52 2.46 -18.46
CA LYS A 203 2.68 1.58 -18.56
C LYS A 203 3.83 2.36 -19.20
N ILE A 204 5.04 2.05 -18.75
CA ILE A 204 6.29 2.57 -19.33
C ILE A 204 7.27 1.42 -19.50
N ASN A 205 8.14 1.51 -20.50
CA ASN A 205 9.27 0.61 -20.65
C ASN A 205 10.51 1.27 -20.05
N LEU A 206 10.98 0.75 -18.93
CA LEU A 206 12.22 1.20 -18.30
C LEU A 206 13.26 0.09 -18.44
N SER A 207 14.28 0.33 -19.27
CA SER A 207 15.40 -0.59 -19.48
C SER A 207 14.97 -2.00 -19.92
N GLY A 208 14.01 -2.10 -20.85
CA GLY A 208 13.50 -3.37 -21.38
C GLY A 208 12.39 -4.02 -20.54
N LYS A 209 12.08 -3.49 -19.35
CA LYS A 209 11.01 -4.00 -18.49
C LYS A 209 9.81 -3.07 -18.51
N THR A 210 8.64 -3.65 -18.83
CA THR A 210 7.36 -2.92 -18.73
C THR A 210 6.96 -2.80 -17.26
N ILE A 211 6.85 -1.57 -16.77
CA ILE A 211 6.40 -1.26 -15.41
C ILE A 211 5.16 -0.34 -15.45
N SER A 212 4.27 -0.50 -14.48
CA SER A 212 3.11 0.37 -14.33
C SER A 212 3.43 1.51 -13.37
N VAL A 213 3.29 2.74 -13.86
CA VAL A 213 3.46 3.99 -13.13
C VAL A 213 2.10 4.65 -12.96
N ALA A 214 1.89 5.24 -11.79
CA ALA A 214 0.66 5.95 -11.49
C ALA A 214 0.97 7.42 -11.23
N TYR A 215 0.25 8.29 -11.92
CA TYR A 215 0.09 9.68 -11.56
C TYR A 215 -1.04 9.80 -10.54
N SER A 216 -0.85 10.63 -9.51
CA SER A 216 -1.86 10.94 -8.51
C SER A 216 -2.05 12.45 -8.38
N GLY A 217 -3.19 12.94 -8.83
CA GLY A 217 -3.63 14.33 -8.72
C GLY A 217 -4.76 14.51 -7.72
N ASN A 218 -5.01 15.77 -7.35
CA ASN A 218 -6.19 16.20 -6.60
C ASN A 218 -7.09 17.05 -7.50
N LYS A 219 -8.18 17.64 -6.97
CA LYS A 219 -9.09 18.50 -7.75
C LYS A 219 -8.42 19.74 -8.38
N LYS A 220 -7.32 20.25 -7.81
CA LYS A 220 -6.60 21.41 -8.35
C LYS A 220 -5.64 21.02 -9.46
N THR A 221 -5.09 19.82 -9.40
CA THR A 221 -4.12 19.29 -10.39
C THR A 221 -4.53 17.89 -10.86
N PRO A 222 -5.72 17.72 -11.44
CA PRO A 222 -6.13 16.43 -11.99
C PRO A 222 -5.24 16.08 -13.19
N PRO A 223 -5.03 14.78 -13.51
CA PRO A 223 -4.32 14.41 -14.72
C PRO A 223 -5.06 14.95 -15.93
N MET A 224 -4.32 15.40 -16.94
CA MET A 224 -4.90 15.78 -18.21
C MET A 224 -5.15 14.51 -19.04
N VAL A 225 -6.43 14.23 -19.31
CA VAL A 225 -6.89 13.02 -19.97
C VAL A 225 -7.71 13.40 -21.18
N ILE A 226 -7.63 12.59 -22.22
CA ILE A 226 -8.40 12.72 -23.46
C ILE A 226 -9.07 11.37 -23.74
N GLU A 227 -10.25 11.40 -24.35
CA GLU A 227 -10.97 10.19 -24.75
C GLU A 227 -11.03 10.10 -26.26
N VAL A 228 -10.52 8.99 -26.82
CA VAL A 228 -10.49 8.76 -28.26
C VAL A 228 -11.00 7.34 -28.51
N ASN A 229 -12.06 7.22 -29.31
CA ASN A 229 -12.69 5.94 -29.66
C ASN A 229 -13.08 5.09 -28.43
N GLY A 230 -13.60 5.71 -27.37
CA GLY A 230 -14.01 5.05 -26.12
C GLY A 230 -12.85 4.53 -25.26
N LYS A 231 -11.61 4.92 -25.57
CA LYS A 231 -10.42 4.62 -24.77
C LYS A 231 -9.87 5.89 -24.15
N THR A 232 -9.50 5.82 -22.88
CA THR A 232 -8.89 6.94 -22.15
C THR A 232 -7.38 6.96 -22.33
N TYR A 233 -6.86 8.12 -22.71
CA TYR A 233 -5.45 8.41 -22.82
C TYR A 233 -5.07 9.52 -21.83
N VAL A 234 -3.86 9.46 -21.29
CA VAL A 234 -3.28 10.54 -20.48
C VAL A 234 -2.26 11.29 -21.35
N LEU A 235 -2.34 12.62 -21.32
CA LEU A 235 -1.36 13.46 -21.98
C LEU A 235 -0.07 13.47 -21.17
N VAL A 236 1.03 13.18 -21.86
CA VAL A 236 2.37 13.06 -21.27
C VAL A 236 3.39 13.85 -22.05
N VAL A 237 4.42 14.31 -21.35
CA VAL A 237 5.63 14.84 -21.97
C VAL A 237 6.79 13.88 -21.74
N TYR A 238 7.66 13.71 -22.73
CA TYR A 238 8.82 12.84 -22.61
C TYR A 238 10.05 13.45 -23.28
N SER A 239 11.23 13.09 -22.77
CA SER A 239 12.48 13.37 -23.46
C SER A 239 12.81 12.19 -24.40
N PRO A 240 13.15 12.43 -25.67
CA PRO A 240 13.50 11.35 -26.60
C PRO A 240 14.67 10.48 -26.10
N GLN A 241 15.59 11.05 -25.32
CA GLN A 241 16.79 10.35 -24.82
C GLN A 241 16.47 9.35 -23.71
N GLN A 242 15.53 9.69 -22.82
CA GLN A 242 15.19 8.84 -21.67
C GLN A 242 13.94 8.00 -21.93
N ASN A 243 13.06 8.45 -22.82
CA ASN A 243 11.78 7.81 -23.16
C ASN A 243 10.89 7.51 -21.94
N ILE A 244 10.98 8.33 -20.89
CA ILE A 244 10.15 8.21 -19.69
C ILE A 244 9.02 9.25 -19.79
N PRO A 245 7.76 8.83 -19.97
CA PRO A 245 6.64 9.74 -20.07
C PRO A 245 6.22 10.31 -18.72
N TYR A 246 5.93 11.61 -18.73
CA TYR A 246 5.55 12.42 -17.59
C TYR A 246 4.12 12.94 -17.77
N ALA A 247 3.18 12.44 -16.98
CA ALA A 247 1.79 12.87 -17.06
C ALA A 247 1.65 14.36 -16.76
N LEU A 248 0.94 15.05 -17.65
CA LEU A 248 0.54 16.44 -17.49
C LEU A 248 -0.67 16.54 -16.57
N ASP A 249 -0.73 17.65 -15.87
CA ASP A 249 -1.89 18.07 -15.09
C ASP A 249 -2.70 19.10 -15.87
N VAL A 250 -4.02 19.16 -15.63
CA VAL A 250 -4.91 20.11 -16.32
C VAL A 250 -4.43 21.57 -16.28
N PRO A 251 -3.92 22.13 -15.16
CA PRO A 251 -3.41 23.50 -15.15
C PRO A 251 -1.99 23.63 -15.72
N LEU A 252 -1.37 22.55 -16.22
CA LEU A 252 0.00 22.51 -16.75
C LEU A 252 1.06 23.03 -15.76
N ALA A 253 0.81 22.91 -14.46
CA ALA A 253 1.71 23.42 -13.43
C ALA A 253 3.03 22.65 -13.43
N ARG A 254 3.05 21.38 -13.86
CA ARG A 254 4.27 20.56 -13.94
C ARG A 254 5.32 21.08 -14.89
N ILE A 255 4.90 21.74 -15.97
CA ILE A 255 5.81 22.32 -16.96
C ILE A 255 6.02 23.82 -16.75
N GLN A 256 5.43 24.38 -15.69
CA GLN A 256 5.44 25.82 -15.41
C GLN A 256 4.99 26.63 -16.63
N ALA A 257 3.87 26.22 -17.25
CA ALA A 257 3.31 26.93 -18.39
C ALA A 257 2.87 28.35 -18.00
N THR A 258 3.04 29.31 -18.89
CA THR A 258 2.48 30.65 -18.72
C THR A 258 0.96 30.63 -18.95
N ALA A 259 0.27 31.72 -18.59
CA ALA A 259 -1.17 31.82 -18.79
C ALA A 259 -1.54 31.74 -20.27
N GLU A 260 -0.73 32.35 -21.14
CA GLU A 260 -0.91 32.37 -22.60
C GLU A 260 -0.67 30.99 -23.21
N GLU A 261 0.40 30.30 -22.79
CA GLU A 261 0.73 28.93 -23.21
C GLU A 261 -0.42 27.98 -22.84
N LYS A 262 -0.94 28.11 -21.61
CA LYS A 262 -2.05 27.29 -21.13
C LYS A 262 -3.32 27.53 -21.95
N GLN A 263 -3.67 28.79 -22.18
CA GLN A 263 -4.89 29.14 -22.91
C GLN A 263 -4.83 28.61 -24.34
N ARG A 264 -3.73 28.89 -25.06
CA ARG A 264 -3.52 28.41 -26.43
C ARG A 264 -3.63 26.90 -26.55
N PHE A 265 -3.04 26.17 -25.60
CA PHE A 265 -3.08 24.71 -25.61
C PHE A 265 -4.48 24.16 -25.30
N HIS A 266 -5.20 24.77 -24.36
CA HIS A 266 -6.58 24.36 -24.04
C HIS A 266 -7.55 24.65 -25.20
N GLU A 267 -7.42 25.79 -25.87
CA GLU A 267 -8.22 26.12 -27.05
C GLU A 267 -8.00 25.10 -28.17
N ALA A 268 -6.73 24.75 -28.47
CA ALA A 268 -6.43 23.74 -29.48
C ALA A 268 -7.02 22.36 -29.16
N LEU A 269 -7.05 21.95 -27.87
CA LEU A 269 -7.67 20.69 -27.47
C LEU A 269 -9.19 20.70 -27.61
N ILE A 270 -9.85 21.82 -27.31
CA ILE A 270 -11.31 21.98 -27.45
C ILE A 270 -11.70 21.97 -28.94
N GLU A 271 -10.96 22.70 -29.78
CA GLU A 271 -11.24 22.78 -31.22
C GLU A 271 -11.11 21.41 -31.92
N GLU A 272 -10.27 20.53 -31.39
CA GLU A 272 -10.07 19.17 -31.88
C GLU A 272 -11.01 18.15 -31.21
N GLY A 273 -11.91 18.59 -30.32
CA GLY A 273 -12.88 17.74 -29.63
C GLY A 273 -12.24 16.73 -28.66
N LEU A 274 -11.05 17.03 -28.13
CA LEU A 274 -10.32 16.15 -27.21
C LEU A 274 -10.61 16.46 -25.72
N LEU A 275 -11.25 17.59 -25.44
CA LEU A 275 -11.70 18.05 -24.13
C LEU A 275 -13.18 18.43 -24.14
#